data_AF-A0A969ERW2-F1
#
_entry.id   AF-A0A969ERW2-F1
#
_cell.length_a   1.000
_cell.length_b   1.000
_cell.length_c   1.000
_cell.angle_alpha   90.00
_cell.angle_beta   90.00
_cell.angle_gamma   90.00
#
_symmetry.space_group_name_H-M   'P 1'
#
loop_
_entity.id
_entity.type
_entity.pdbx_description
1 polymer ?
#
loop_
_entity_poly.entity_id
_entity_poly.type
_entity_poly.pdbx_seq_one_letter_code
_entity_poly.pdbx_strand_id
1 'polypeptide(L)'
;MVSLITLAMTLMSLFTGLLWVLRRRDTVFLWFAAAGLIWSVHNLNLLVVNIPFSTLTWEWFRHITLTWYVIFTIVFVHRFLNQEHPKIERGLFIGGILGTVLLLLLPESWFYLFVHRVWLSAVLTAGAYPVLLIVKQRWGFSDLETKLLVMPGALILFFGFHDWLVVNGLWSRTEGYYIHYASPLVIVVFTYILLRRFVSALNESEALNAELEGRVEAAREILETNYQNSVIWRTSTYWQLSGNG
;
A
#
# COMPACT_ATOMS: atom_id res chain seq x y z
N MET A 1 18.33 -12.69 -11.57
CA MET A 1 18.09 -11.44 -10.81
C MET A 1 16.59 -11.11 -10.73
N VAL A 2 15.87 -11.00 -11.85
CA VAL A 2 14.42 -10.67 -11.89
C VAL A 2 13.56 -11.68 -11.10
N SER A 3 13.88 -12.97 -11.16
CA SER A 3 13.16 -14.02 -10.41
C SER A 3 13.21 -13.82 -8.89
N LEU A 4 14.38 -13.44 -8.34
CA LEU A 4 14.55 -13.17 -6.92
C LEU A 4 13.73 -11.94 -6.48
N ILE A 5 13.78 -10.87 -7.28
CA ILE A 5 13.01 -9.64 -7.03
C ILE A 5 11.51 -9.96 -7.03
N THR A 6 11.06 -10.74 -8.01
CA THR A 6 9.65 -11.16 -8.14
C THR A 6 9.22 -12.01 -6.95
N LEU A 7 10.04 -12.97 -6.51
CA LEU A 7 9.76 -13.79 -5.33
C LEU A 7 9.66 -12.95 -4.05
N ALA A 8 10.62 -12.04 -3.84
CA ALA A 8 10.60 -11.13 -2.69
C ALA A 8 9.34 -10.25 -2.70
N MET A 9 8.95 -9.74 -3.86
CA MET A 9 7.69 -9.01 -4.06
C MET A 9 6.47 -9.83 -3.69
N THR A 10 6.37 -11.07 -4.18
CA THR A 10 5.25 -11.96 -3.87
C THR A 10 5.16 -12.20 -2.37
N LEU A 11 6.27 -12.57 -1.73
CA LEU A 11 6.30 -12.88 -0.30
C LEU A 11 5.91 -11.66 0.54
N MET A 12 6.45 -10.49 0.20
CA MET A 12 6.09 -9.23 0.84
C MET A 12 4.60 -8.92 0.68
N SER A 13 4.05 -9.09 -0.53
CA SER A 13 2.63 -8.83 -0.81
C SER A 13 1.72 -9.80 -0.06
N LEU A 14 2.09 -11.09 0.01
CA LEU A 14 1.37 -12.08 0.80
C LEU A 14 1.42 -11.75 2.29
N PHE A 15 2.59 -11.39 2.81
CA PHE A 15 2.76 -10.97 4.19
C PHE A 15 1.88 -9.76 4.53
N THR A 16 1.90 -8.72 3.68
CA THR A 16 1.04 -7.54 3.89
C THR A 16 -0.45 -7.88 3.74
N GLY A 17 -0.81 -8.79 2.84
CA GLY A 17 -2.17 -9.31 2.72
C GLY A 17 -2.63 -10.04 3.98
N LEU A 18 -1.75 -10.83 4.61
CA LEU A 18 -2.02 -11.48 5.89
C LEU A 18 -2.19 -10.44 7.01
N LEU A 19 -1.37 -9.40 7.06
CA LEU A 19 -1.55 -8.29 8.01
C LEU A 19 -2.93 -7.64 7.87
N TRP A 20 -3.42 -7.45 6.64
CA TRP A 20 -4.77 -6.96 6.42
C TRP A 20 -5.85 -7.93 6.92
N VAL A 21 -5.69 -9.25 6.67
CA VAL A 21 -6.63 -10.27 7.17
C VAL A 21 -6.75 -10.22 8.70
N LEU A 22 -5.62 -10.04 9.39
CA LEU A 22 -5.53 -9.92 10.84
C LEU A 22 -6.02 -8.56 11.35
N ARG A 23 -5.83 -7.48 10.59
CA ARG A 23 -6.21 -6.10 10.96
C ARG A 23 -7.03 -5.43 9.84
N ARG A 24 -8.28 -5.88 9.66
CA ARG A 24 -9.19 -5.45 8.58
C ARG A 24 -9.47 -3.95 8.50
N ARG A 25 -9.18 -3.20 9.57
CA ARG A 25 -9.43 -1.75 9.67
C ARG A 25 -8.50 -0.91 8.79
N ASP A 26 -7.28 -1.38 8.50
CA ASP A 26 -6.31 -0.63 7.69
C ASP A 26 -6.28 -1.18 6.25
N THR A 27 -7.11 -0.59 5.38
CA THR A 27 -7.26 -1.02 3.99
C THR A 27 -6.07 -0.65 3.10
N VAL A 28 -5.12 0.15 3.59
CA VAL A 28 -3.87 0.47 2.88
C VAL A 28 -3.09 -0.81 2.57
N PHE A 29 -3.03 -1.73 3.54
CA PHE A 29 -2.33 -3.01 3.39
C PHE A 29 -2.96 -3.91 2.32
N LEU A 30 -4.30 -3.90 2.19
CA LEU A 30 -5.01 -4.65 1.15
C LEU A 30 -4.59 -4.20 -0.24
N TRP A 31 -4.67 -2.89 -0.51
CA TRP A 31 -4.41 -2.34 -1.84
C TRP A 31 -2.94 -2.42 -2.22
N PHE A 32 -2.04 -2.28 -1.24
CA PHE A 32 -0.62 -2.55 -1.46
C PHE A 32 -0.37 -4.01 -1.82
N ALA A 33 -0.93 -4.96 -1.06
CA ALA A 33 -0.79 -6.38 -1.35
C ALA A 33 -1.35 -6.72 -2.74
N ALA A 34 -2.51 -6.18 -3.11
CA ALA A 34 -3.10 -6.35 -4.43
C ALA A 34 -2.20 -5.81 -5.56
N ALA A 35 -1.65 -4.59 -5.39
CA ALA A 35 -0.73 -3.99 -6.34
C ALA A 35 0.59 -4.80 -6.48
N GLY A 36 1.14 -5.27 -5.37
CA GLY A 36 2.37 -6.07 -5.39
C GLY A 36 2.17 -7.47 -6.00
N LEU A 37 1.04 -8.13 -5.72
CA LEU A 37 0.69 -9.41 -6.33
C LEU A 37 0.47 -9.28 -7.84
N ILE A 38 -0.30 -8.28 -8.29
CA ILE A 38 -0.54 -8.10 -9.73
C ILE A 38 0.74 -7.74 -10.47
N TRP A 39 1.66 -7.00 -9.84
CA TRP A 39 2.98 -6.73 -10.42
C TRP A 39 3.87 -7.98 -10.48
N SER A 40 3.82 -8.84 -9.47
CA SER A 40 4.51 -10.13 -9.51
C SER A 40 4.01 -11.01 -10.67
N VAL A 41 2.68 -11.02 -10.88
CA VAL A 41 2.05 -11.66 -12.04
C VAL A 41 2.50 -10.98 -13.34
N HIS A 42 2.62 -9.64 -13.36
CA HIS A 42 3.14 -8.90 -14.51
C HIS A 42 4.60 -9.27 -14.85
N ASN A 43 5.45 -9.56 -13.86
CA ASN A 43 6.83 -10.01 -14.08
C ASN A 43 6.93 -11.37 -14.80
N LEU A 44 5.84 -12.16 -14.88
CA LEU A 44 5.82 -13.35 -15.71
C LEU A 44 6.13 -13.04 -17.19
N ASN A 45 5.84 -11.82 -17.66
CA ASN A 45 6.21 -11.36 -19.00
C ASN A 45 7.73 -11.31 -19.24
N LEU A 46 8.53 -11.25 -18.17
CA LEU A 46 10.00 -11.32 -18.25
C LEU A 46 10.55 -12.72 -17.99
N LEU A 47 9.83 -13.54 -17.21
CA LEU A 47 10.30 -14.85 -16.75
C LEU A 47 9.92 -15.98 -17.72
N VAL A 48 8.78 -15.84 -18.40
CA VAL A 48 8.29 -16.82 -19.35
C VAL A 48 8.93 -16.56 -20.71
N VAL A 49 9.92 -17.39 -21.06
CA VAL A 49 10.61 -17.33 -22.36
C VAL A 49 9.80 -18.06 -23.45
N ASN A 50 9.16 -19.16 -23.10
CA ASN A 50 8.31 -19.95 -24.01
C ASN A 50 6.84 -19.62 -23.74
N ILE A 51 6.22 -18.84 -24.62
CA ILE A 51 4.83 -18.41 -24.48
C ILE A 51 3.91 -19.64 -24.62
N PRO A 52 3.13 -20.00 -23.60
CA PRO A 52 2.27 -21.20 -23.62
C PRO A 52 0.94 -21.00 -24.37
N PHE A 53 0.63 -19.75 -24.76
CA PHE A 53 -0.63 -19.34 -25.39
C PHE A 53 -0.39 -18.59 -26.71
N SER A 54 -1.47 -18.15 -27.36
CA SER A 54 -1.35 -17.26 -28.51
C SER A 54 -0.65 -15.94 -28.13
N THR A 55 0.11 -15.37 -29.07
CA THR A 55 0.80 -14.09 -28.89
C THR A 55 -0.17 -12.98 -28.48
N LEU A 56 -1.35 -12.93 -29.10
CA LEU A 56 -2.38 -11.95 -28.78
C LEU A 56 -2.88 -12.08 -27.34
N THR A 57 -3.13 -13.31 -26.86
CA THR A 57 -3.57 -13.54 -25.47
C THR A 57 -2.49 -13.14 -24.47
N TRP A 58 -1.22 -13.38 -24.80
CA TRP A 58 -0.10 -12.98 -23.95
C TRP A 58 0.06 -11.45 -23.87
N GLU A 59 -0.07 -10.77 -25.01
CA GLU A 59 -0.04 -9.30 -25.08
C GLU A 59 -1.23 -8.65 -24.34
N TRP A 60 -2.43 -9.23 -24.49
CA TRP A 60 -3.60 -8.85 -23.72
C TRP A 60 -3.33 -8.94 -22.20
N PHE A 61 -2.79 -10.08 -21.76
CA PHE A 61 -2.43 -10.31 -20.36
C PHE A 61 -1.40 -9.31 -19.84
N ARG A 62 -0.36 -9.01 -20.64
CA ARG A 62 0.66 -8.00 -20.34
C ARG A 62 0.06 -6.63 -20.05
N HIS A 63 -0.91 -6.19 -20.86
CA HIS A 63 -1.49 -4.85 -20.72
C HIS A 63 -2.51 -4.74 -19.59
N ILE A 64 -3.25 -5.80 -19.32
CA ILE A 64 -4.24 -5.80 -18.24
C ILE A 64 -3.59 -5.87 -16.87
N THR A 65 -2.55 -6.69 -16.71
CA THR A 65 -1.77 -6.73 -15.48
C THR A 65 -1.17 -5.35 -15.14
N LEU A 66 -0.66 -4.62 -16.14
CA LEU A 66 -0.21 -3.23 -15.97
C LEU A 66 -1.36 -2.27 -15.59
N THR A 67 -2.52 -2.41 -16.24
CA THR A 67 -3.69 -1.55 -15.96
C THR A 67 -4.17 -1.71 -14.52
N TRP A 68 -4.34 -2.94 -14.07
CA TRP A 68 -4.80 -3.24 -12.71
C TRP A 68 -3.76 -2.85 -11.66
N TYR A 69 -2.47 -2.98 -11.97
CA TYR A 69 -1.41 -2.44 -11.14
C TYR A 69 -1.58 -0.93 -10.90
N VAL A 70 -1.82 -0.14 -11.95
CA VAL A 70 -2.03 1.31 -11.83
C VAL A 70 -3.28 1.62 -11.02
N ILE A 71 -4.40 0.92 -11.26
CA ILE A 71 -5.65 1.12 -10.50
C ILE A 71 -5.43 0.84 -9.01
N PHE A 72 -4.83 -0.30 -8.66
CA PHE A 72 -4.57 -0.64 -7.26
C PHE A 72 -3.59 0.34 -6.60
N THR A 73 -2.60 0.82 -7.34
CA THR A 73 -1.66 1.84 -6.84
C THR A 73 -2.36 3.17 -6.55
N ILE A 74 -3.30 3.59 -7.40
CA ILE A 74 -4.10 4.81 -7.16
C ILE A 74 -4.92 4.69 -5.87
N VAL A 75 -5.65 3.57 -5.71
CA VAL A 75 -6.46 3.33 -4.51
C VAL A 75 -5.58 3.20 -3.27
N PHE A 76 -4.41 2.56 -3.40
CA PHE A 76 -3.41 2.51 -2.36
C PHE A 76 -2.99 3.93 -1.93
N VAL A 77 -2.65 4.82 -2.87
CA VAL A 77 -2.23 6.20 -2.56
C VAL A 77 -3.35 7.00 -1.90
N HIS A 78 -4.59 6.84 -2.35
CA HIS A 78 -5.77 7.43 -1.70
C HIS A 78 -5.84 7.02 -0.22
N ARG A 79 -5.84 5.71 0.05
CA ARG A 79 -5.89 5.20 1.42
C ARG A 79 -4.65 5.60 2.23
N PHE A 80 -3.46 5.63 1.63
CA PHE A 80 -2.23 6.05 2.29
C PHE A 80 -2.31 7.50 2.76
N LEU A 81 -2.85 8.39 1.94
CA LEU A 81 -3.05 9.80 2.27
C LEU A 81 -4.32 10.07 3.09
N ASN A 82 -5.02 9.00 3.50
CA ASN A 82 -6.26 9.06 4.25
C ASN A 82 -7.36 9.87 3.53
N GLN A 83 -7.36 9.80 2.20
CA GLN A 83 -8.34 10.43 1.33
C GLN A 83 -9.15 9.37 0.60
N GLU A 84 -10.46 9.53 0.56
CA GLU A 84 -11.33 8.64 -0.20
C GLU A 84 -11.95 9.42 -1.35
N HIS A 85 -11.65 9.02 -2.59
CA HIS A 85 -12.23 9.60 -3.79
C HIS A 85 -13.13 8.57 -4.50
N PRO A 86 -14.29 8.20 -3.90
CA PRO A 86 -15.07 7.04 -4.33
C PRO A 86 -15.56 7.14 -5.79
N LYS A 87 -15.81 8.35 -6.28
CA LYS A 87 -16.21 8.57 -7.68
C LYS A 87 -15.07 8.26 -8.66
N ILE A 88 -13.85 8.69 -8.34
CA ILE A 88 -12.67 8.45 -9.16
C ILE A 88 -12.34 6.96 -9.14
N GLU A 89 -12.31 6.35 -7.96
CA GLU A 89 -12.05 4.92 -7.80
C GLU A 89 -13.06 4.08 -8.59
N ARG A 90 -14.36 4.35 -8.41
CA ARG A 90 -15.41 3.64 -9.15
C ARG A 90 -15.27 3.82 -10.67
N GLY A 91 -14.95 5.03 -11.13
CA GLY A 91 -14.67 5.30 -12.54
C GLY A 91 -13.49 4.51 -13.08
N LEU A 92 -12.40 4.42 -12.31
CA LEU A 92 -11.22 3.64 -12.66
C LEU A 92 -11.51 2.13 -12.70
N PHE A 93 -12.26 1.59 -11.75
CA PHE A 93 -12.67 0.18 -11.75
C PHE A 93 -13.58 -0.14 -12.93
N ILE A 94 -14.60 0.69 -13.19
CA ILE A 94 -15.50 0.50 -14.34
C ILE A 94 -14.70 0.59 -15.65
N GLY A 95 -13.85 1.62 -15.80
CA GLY A 95 -13.00 1.78 -16.98
C GLY A 95 -12.02 0.63 -17.17
N GLY A 96 -11.42 0.14 -16.08
CA GLY A 96 -10.50 -1.00 -16.08
C GLY A 96 -11.18 -2.30 -16.51
N ILE A 97 -12.40 -2.57 -16.01
CA ILE A 97 -13.19 -3.74 -16.43
C ILE A 97 -13.60 -3.62 -17.89
N LEU A 98 -14.18 -2.47 -18.29
CA LEU A 98 -14.60 -2.24 -19.66
C LEU A 98 -13.44 -2.36 -20.64
N GLY A 99 -12.28 -1.80 -20.31
CA GLY A 99 -11.10 -1.90 -21.14
C GLY A 99 -10.50 -3.31 -21.18
N THR A 100 -10.52 -4.04 -20.07
CA THR A 100 -10.13 -5.47 -20.02
C THR A 100 -10.97 -6.30 -21.00
N VAL A 101 -12.28 -6.09 -20.99
CA VAL A 101 -13.23 -6.77 -21.89
C VAL A 101 -13.05 -6.29 -23.34
N LEU A 102 -12.91 -4.99 -23.56
CA LEU A 102 -12.71 -4.42 -24.89
C LEU A 102 -11.44 -4.96 -25.56
N LEU A 103 -10.32 -5.01 -24.81
CA LEU A 103 -9.06 -5.56 -25.31
C LEU A 103 -9.16 -7.05 -25.63
N LEU A 104 -10.02 -7.80 -24.94
CA LEU A 104 -10.22 -9.23 -25.21
C LEU A 104 -10.99 -9.48 -26.52
N LEU A 105 -11.94 -8.60 -26.84
CA LEU A 105 -12.83 -8.73 -27.98
C LEU A 105 -12.28 -8.08 -29.26
N LEU A 106 -11.20 -7.31 -29.16
CA LEU A 106 -10.61 -6.60 -30.29
C LEU A 106 -9.91 -7.58 -31.26
N PRO A 107 -10.14 -7.47 -32.58
CA PRO A 107 -9.36 -8.18 -33.58
C PRO A 107 -7.89 -7.76 -33.53
N GLU A 108 -6.98 -8.68 -33.85
CA GLU A 108 -5.53 -8.45 -33.78
C GLU A 108 -5.08 -7.20 -34.57
N SER A 109 -5.68 -6.93 -35.73
CA SER A 109 -5.38 -5.77 -36.57
C SER A 109 -5.66 -4.43 -35.88
N TRP A 110 -6.71 -4.36 -35.07
CA TRP A 110 -7.08 -3.16 -34.31
C TRP A 110 -6.47 -3.14 -32.91
N PHE A 111 -6.15 -4.30 -32.35
CA PHE A 111 -5.59 -4.45 -31.02
C PHE A 111 -4.32 -3.61 -30.84
N TYR A 112 -3.31 -3.82 -31.68
CA TYR A 112 -2.03 -3.12 -31.53
C TYR A 112 -2.20 -1.60 -31.71
N LEU A 113 -2.99 -1.16 -32.69
CA LEU A 113 -3.22 0.26 -32.96
C LEU A 113 -3.93 0.95 -31.79
N PHE A 114 -4.99 0.33 -31.26
CA PHE A 114 -5.74 0.85 -30.12
C PHE A 114 -4.88 0.88 -28.86
N VAL A 115 -4.14 -0.20 -28.59
CA VAL A 115 -3.26 -0.31 -27.43
C VAL A 115 -2.20 0.79 -27.43
N HIS A 116 -1.48 0.94 -28.56
CA HIS A 116 -0.34 1.84 -28.64
C HIS A 116 -0.77 3.31 -28.57
N ARG A 117 -1.87 3.67 -29.24
CA ARG A 117 -2.29 5.06 -29.36
C ARG A 117 -3.17 5.53 -28.20
N VAL A 118 -4.12 4.70 -27.80
CA VAL A 118 -5.18 5.10 -26.86
C VAL A 118 -4.91 4.51 -25.49
N TRP A 119 -4.74 3.19 -25.39
CA TRP A 119 -4.72 2.50 -24.11
C TRP A 119 -3.50 2.85 -23.27
N LEU A 120 -2.29 2.76 -23.82
CA LEU A 120 -1.06 3.07 -23.07
C LEU A 120 -1.01 4.54 -22.64
N SER A 121 -1.48 5.44 -23.49
CA SER A 121 -1.59 6.88 -23.16
C SER A 121 -2.56 7.10 -21.99
N ALA A 122 -3.69 6.39 -21.97
CA ALA A 122 -4.65 6.45 -20.86
C ALA A 122 -4.07 5.89 -19.56
N VAL A 123 -3.40 4.72 -19.63
CA VAL A 123 -2.74 4.10 -18.47
C VAL A 123 -1.62 4.97 -17.92
N LEU A 124 -0.80 5.57 -18.79
CA LEU A 124 0.26 6.49 -18.39
C LEU A 124 -0.30 7.75 -17.70
N THR A 125 -1.36 8.32 -18.27
CA THR A 125 -2.05 9.48 -17.67
C THR A 125 -2.63 9.15 -16.30
N ALA A 126 -3.26 7.98 -16.16
CA ALA A 126 -3.74 7.47 -14.88
C ALA A 126 -2.58 7.22 -13.89
N GLY A 127 -1.45 6.72 -14.36
CA GLY A 127 -0.23 6.53 -13.57
C GLY A 127 0.42 7.83 -13.09
N ALA A 128 0.23 8.94 -13.81
CA ALA A 128 0.72 10.26 -13.39
C ALA A 128 -0.08 10.85 -12.21
N TYR A 129 -1.38 10.53 -12.13
CA TYR A 129 -2.29 11.03 -11.11
C TYR A 129 -1.80 10.84 -9.66
N PRO A 130 -1.36 9.65 -9.19
CA PRO A 130 -0.89 9.48 -7.82
C PRO A 130 0.35 10.33 -7.51
N VAL A 131 1.27 10.50 -8.48
CA VAL A 131 2.45 11.36 -8.32
C VAL A 131 2.04 12.82 -8.14
N LEU A 132 1.14 13.31 -8.99
CA LEU A 132 0.61 14.67 -8.91
C LEU A 132 -0.12 14.92 -7.59
N LEU A 133 -0.90 13.94 -7.13
CA LEU A 133 -1.65 14.04 -5.89
C LEU A 133 -0.69 14.13 -4.68
N ILE A 134 0.34 13.28 -4.62
CA ILE A 134 1.35 13.35 -3.55
C ILE A 134 2.14 14.66 -3.61
N VAL A 135 2.52 15.14 -4.80
CA VAL A 135 3.24 16.42 -4.97
C VAL A 135 2.38 17.60 -4.52
N LYS A 136 1.09 17.62 -4.86
CA LYS A 136 0.15 18.64 -4.39
C LYS A 136 -0.01 18.63 -2.87
N GLN A 137 -0.07 17.44 -2.27
CA GLN A 137 -0.17 17.27 -0.82
C GLN A 137 1.10 17.70 -0.08
N ARG A 138 2.26 17.61 -0.75
CA ARG A 138 3.58 17.99 -0.22
C ARG A 138 3.67 19.46 0.17
N TRP A 139 2.80 20.32 -0.36
CA TRP A 139 2.69 21.71 0.05
C TRP A 139 1.92 21.92 1.37
N GLY A 140 1.25 20.89 1.90
CA GLY A 140 0.48 20.98 3.15
C GLY A 140 1.00 20.13 4.31
N PHE A 141 1.71 19.02 4.05
CA PHE A 141 2.17 18.08 5.09
C PHE A 141 3.65 17.71 4.93
N SER A 142 4.45 17.90 5.99
CA SER A 142 5.91 17.69 5.96
C SER A 142 6.35 16.28 6.40
N ASP A 143 5.48 15.28 6.33
CA ASP A 143 5.82 13.94 6.82
C ASP A 143 6.84 13.23 5.92
N LEU A 144 7.83 12.58 6.54
CA LEU A 144 8.92 11.89 5.87
C LEU A 144 8.39 10.75 4.99
N GLU A 145 7.33 10.06 5.43
CA GLU A 145 6.74 8.93 4.71
C GLU A 145 6.13 9.35 3.37
N THR A 146 5.47 10.50 3.36
CA THR A 146 4.92 11.10 2.13
C THR A 146 6.04 11.45 1.14
N LYS A 147 7.18 11.96 1.63
CA LYS A 147 8.34 12.27 0.78
C LYS A 147 8.98 11.00 0.18
N LEU A 148 9.03 9.92 0.96
CA LEU A 148 9.60 8.66 0.51
C LEU A 148 8.77 8.00 -0.59
N LEU A 149 7.44 8.17 -0.60
CA LEU A 149 6.57 7.64 -1.66
C LEU A 149 6.64 8.38 -3.00
N VAL A 150 7.02 9.67 -3.01
CA VAL A 150 7.17 10.43 -4.27
C VAL A 150 8.27 9.83 -5.15
N MET A 151 9.38 9.39 -4.53
CA MET A 151 10.56 8.88 -5.23
C MET A 151 10.26 7.67 -6.13
N PRO A 152 9.69 6.55 -5.63
CA PRO A 152 9.35 5.42 -6.48
C PRO A 152 8.24 5.76 -7.48
N GLY A 153 7.24 6.55 -7.10
CA GLY A 153 6.17 6.97 -8.02
C GLY A 153 6.70 7.77 -9.21
N ALA A 154 7.58 8.75 -8.95
CA ALA A 154 8.21 9.55 -10.00
C ALA A 154 9.12 8.70 -10.90
N LEU A 155 9.85 7.74 -10.34
CA LEU A 155 10.72 6.85 -11.11
C LEU A 155 9.91 5.91 -12.02
N ILE A 156 8.82 5.33 -11.51
CA ILE A 156 7.89 4.50 -12.31
C ILE A 156 7.31 5.33 -13.46
N LEU A 157 6.91 6.56 -13.19
CA LEU A 157 6.36 7.46 -14.21
C LEU A 157 7.41 7.82 -15.26
N PHE A 158 8.66 8.09 -14.85
CA PHE A 158 9.77 8.37 -15.74
C PHE A 158 10.05 7.19 -16.69
N PHE A 159 10.17 5.97 -16.14
CA PHE A 159 10.35 4.78 -16.98
C PHE A 159 9.13 4.47 -17.84
N GLY A 160 7.91 4.67 -17.33
CA GLY A 160 6.68 4.51 -18.10
C GLY A 160 6.58 5.49 -19.27
N PHE A 161 7.04 6.74 -19.08
CA PHE A 161 7.13 7.73 -20.15
C PHE A 161 8.18 7.36 -21.19
N HIS A 162 9.36 6.89 -20.76
CA HIS A 162 10.37 6.37 -21.66
C HIS A 162 9.84 5.21 -22.51
N ASP A 163 9.21 4.22 -21.88
CA ASP A 163 8.65 3.05 -22.59
C ASP A 163 7.54 3.48 -23.56
N TRP A 164 6.74 4.50 -23.22
CA TRP A 164 5.77 5.09 -24.14
C TRP A 164 6.43 5.74 -25.37
N LEU A 165 7.57 6.42 -25.22
CA LEU A 165 8.33 7.00 -26.35
C LEU A 165 8.88 5.91 -27.29
N VAL A 166 9.44 4.84 -26.73
CA VAL A 166 9.95 3.68 -27.50
C VAL A 166 8.82 3.01 -28.28
N VAL A 167 7.67 2.82 -27.64
CA VAL A 167 6.50 2.16 -28.25
C VAL A 167 5.95 2.96 -29.43
N ASN A 168 5.93 4.29 -29.32
CA ASN A 168 5.50 5.21 -30.39
C ASN A 168 6.54 5.42 -31.50
N GLY A 169 7.69 4.76 -31.43
CA GLY A 169 8.74 4.85 -32.46
C GLY A 169 9.54 6.15 -32.44
N LEU A 170 9.43 6.93 -31.36
CA LEU A 170 10.21 8.16 -31.16
C LEU A 170 11.62 7.87 -30.63
N TRP A 171 11.87 6.65 -30.14
CA TRP A 171 13.16 6.17 -29.66
C TRP A 171 13.45 4.76 -30.18
N SER A 172 14.73 4.41 -30.33
CA SER A 172 15.16 3.07 -30.75
C SER A 172 14.62 1.96 -29.85
N ARG A 173 14.09 0.89 -30.45
CA ARG A 173 13.58 -0.32 -29.77
C ARG A 173 14.70 -1.28 -29.31
N THR A 174 15.96 -0.95 -29.56
CA THR A 174 17.11 -1.82 -29.29
C THR A 174 17.37 -2.11 -27.82
N GLU A 175 16.79 -1.34 -26.89
CA GLU A 175 17.15 -1.42 -25.47
C GLU A 175 16.11 -2.10 -24.56
N GLY A 176 14.98 -2.55 -25.10
CA GLY A 176 13.93 -3.22 -24.30
C GLY A 176 13.11 -2.27 -23.43
N TYR A 177 12.26 -2.82 -22.56
CA TYR A 177 11.36 -2.05 -21.68
C TYR A 177 12.01 -1.84 -20.30
N TYR A 178 12.07 -0.60 -19.82
CA TYR A 178 12.78 -0.26 -18.59
C TYR A 178 11.89 -0.20 -17.34
N ILE A 179 10.56 -0.26 -17.48
CA ILE A 179 9.64 -0.15 -16.34
C ILE A 179 9.91 -1.16 -15.21
N HIS A 180 10.49 -2.32 -15.53
CA HIS A 180 10.82 -3.36 -14.56
C HIS A 180 11.93 -2.99 -13.58
N TYR A 181 12.82 -2.05 -13.95
CA TYR A 181 13.89 -1.56 -13.08
C TYR A 181 13.37 -0.67 -11.94
N ALA A 182 12.12 -0.21 -11.99
CA ALA A 182 11.50 0.50 -10.88
C ALA A 182 11.14 -0.42 -9.69
N SER A 183 10.90 -1.72 -9.96
CA SER A 183 10.39 -2.68 -8.97
C SER A 183 11.23 -2.80 -7.68
N PRO A 184 12.58 -2.87 -7.73
CA PRO A 184 13.40 -2.98 -6.52
C PRO A 184 13.27 -1.75 -5.61
N LEU A 185 13.20 -0.56 -6.19
CA LEU A 185 13.05 0.68 -5.41
C LEU A 185 11.69 0.72 -4.70
N VAL A 186 10.63 0.28 -5.38
CA VAL A 186 9.30 0.11 -4.79
C VAL A 186 9.40 -0.81 -3.57
N ILE A 187 9.98 -2.00 -3.69
CA ILE A 187 10.12 -2.95 -2.57
C ILE A 187 10.80 -2.29 -1.37
N VAL A 188 11.95 -1.63 -1.58
CA VAL A 188 12.73 -1.03 -0.50
C VAL A 188 11.94 0.05 0.23
N VAL A 189 11.36 1.00 -0.51
CA VAL A 189 10.60 2.11 0.06
C VAL A 189 9.39 1.60 0.82
N PHE A 190 8.66 0.66 0.24
CA PHE A 190 7.49 0.08 0.89
C PHE A 190 7.85 -0.76 2.11
N THR A 191 8.94 -1.52 2.07
CA THR A 191 9.42 -2.29 3.23
C THR A 191 9.72 -1.37 4.39
N TYR A 192 10.37 -0.23 4.12
CA TYR A 192 10.64 0.79 5.12
C TYR A 192 9.36 1.38 5.72
N ILE A 193 8.38 1.75 4.89
CA ILE A 193 7.10 2.31 5.34
C ILE A 193 6.34 1.30 6.21
N LEU A 194 6.28 0.04 5.78
CA LEU A 194 5.63 -1.03 6.54
C LEU A 194 6.31 -1.24 7.90
N LEU A 195 7.65 -1.29 7.91
CA LEU A 195 8.41 -1.48 9.14
C LEU A 195 8.19 -0.32 10.12
N ARG A 196 8.21 0.93 9.63
CA ARG A 196 7.91 2.13 10.43
C ARG A 196 6.52 2.07 11.04
N ARG A 197 5.49 1.74 10.26
CA ARG A 197 4.12 1.59 10.75
C ARG A 197 3.98 0.45 11.77
N PHE A 198 4.65 -0.67 11.53
CA PHE A 198 4.67 -1.80 12.46
C PHE A 198 5.29 -1.40 13.81
N VAL A 199 6.47 -0.78 13.79
CA VAL A 199 7.15 -0.28 15.00
C VAL A 199 6.31 0.78 15.71
N SER A 200 5.69 1.70 14.97
CA SER A 200 4.82 2.72 15.57
C SER A 200 3.63 2.10 16.29
N ALA A 201 2.99 1.08 15.71
CA ALA A 201 1.88 0.38 16.34
C ALA A 201 2.31 -0.43 17.57
N LEU A 202 3.52 -1.01 17.53
CA LEU A 202 4.10 -1.70 18.68
C LEU A 202 4.35 -0.73 19.85
N ASN A 203 4.98 0.41 19.57
CA ASN A 203 5.26 1.44 20.57
C ASN A 203 3.98 2.01 21.19
N GLU A 204 2.92 2.20 20.40
CA GLU A 204 1.61 2.64 20.91
C GLU A 204 0.99 1.60 21.85
N SER A 205 1.11 0.31 21.52
CA SER A 205 0.65 -0.78 22.39
C SER A 205 1.46 -0.87 23.69
N GLU A 206 2.78 -0.69 23.62
CA GLU A 206 3.65 -0.66 24.80
C GLU A 206 3.33 0.53 25.70
N ALA A 207 3.10 1.71 25.12
CA ALA A 207 2.72 2.91 25.86
C ALA A 207 1.37 2.76 26.58
N LEU A 208 0.36 2.17 25.90
CA LEU A 208 -0.94 1.89 26.51
C LEU A 208 -0.85 0.87 27.66
N ASN A 209 -0.02 -0.15 27.52
CA ASN A 209 0.23 -1.12 28.60
C ASN A 209 0.91 -0.46 29.79
N ALA A 210 1.93 0.38 29.57
CA ALA A 210 2.59 1.13 30.63
C ALA A 210 1.62 2.09 31.35
N GLU A 211 0.72 2.75 30.61
CA GLU A 211 -0.32 3.59 31.20
C GLU A 211 -1.31 2.79 32.05
N LEU A 212 -1.73 1.60 31.58
CA LEU A 212 -2.60 0.69 32.33
C LEU A 212 -1.95 0.20 33.62
N GLU A 213 -0.68 -0.21 33.55
CA GLU A 213 0.10 -0.59 34.74
C GLU A 213 0.18 0.56 35.74
N GLY A 214 0.47 1.79 35.28
CA GLY A 214 0.47 2.98 36.13
C GLY A 214 -0.88 3.27 36.79
N ARG A 215 -1.99 3.12 36.05
CA ARG A 215 -3.35 3.30 36.60
C ARG A 215 -3.72 2.22 37.63
N VAL A 216 -3.29 0.98 37.41
CA VAL A 216 -3.52 -0.12 38.37
C VAL A 216 -2.75 0.13 39.66
N GLU A 217 -1.50 0.58 39.57
CA GLU A 217 -0.69 0.84 40.74
C GLU A 217 -1.23 2.05 41.54
N ALA A 218 -1.60 3.13 40.86
CA ALA A 218 -2.26 4.27 41.50
C ALA A 218 -3.58 3.89 42.19
N ALA A 219 -4.38 3.02 41.58
CA ALA A 219 -5.61 2.52 42.20
C ALA A 219 -5.32 1.65 43.44
N ARG A 220 -4.25 0.85 43.43
CA ARG A 220 -3.81 0.07 44.60
C ARG A 220 -3.38 0.96 45.75
N GLU A 221 -2.58 2.00 45.49
CA GLU A 221 -2.15 2.95 46.52
C GLU A 221 -3.34 3.66 47.18
N ILE A 222 -4.35 4.06 46.40
CA ILE A 222 -5.57 4.69 46.92
C ILE A 222 -6.34 3.70 47.80
N LEU A 223 -6.47 2.44 47.38
CA LEU A 223 -7.16 1.40 48.16
C LEU A 223 -6.43 1.09 49.46
N GLU A 224 -5.10 1.01 49.43
CA GLU A 224 -4.30 0.73 50.62
C GLU A 224 -4.34 1.90 51.60
N THR A 225 -4.26 3.14 51.10
CA THR A 225 -4.44 4.35 51.90
C THR A 225 -5.83 4.42 52.54
N ASN A 226 -6.88 4.11 51.77
CA ASN A 226 -8.24 4.06 52.30
C ASN A 226 -8.43 2.95 53.33
N TYR A 227 -7.82 1.78 53.13
CA TYR A 227 -7.85 0.69 54.08
C TYR A 227 -7.16 1.08 55.39
N GLN A 228 -5.95 1.64 55.33
CA GLN A 228 -5.21 2.16 56.48
C GLN A 228 -6.04 3.19 57.26
N ASN A 229 -6.62 4.17 56.56
CA ASN A 229 -7.48 5.18 57.17
C ASN A 229 -8.72 4.56 57.85
N SER A 230 -9.35 3.56 57.23
CA SER A 230 -10.51 2.87 57.81
C SER A 230 -10.16 2.07 59.07
N VAL A 231 -8.97 1.48 59.13
CA VAL A 231 -8.46 0.76 60.29
C VAL A 231 -8.19 1.73 61.44
N ILE A 232 -7.52 2.86 61.15
CA ILE A 232 -7.24 3.92 62.14
C ILE A 232 -8.54 4.50 62.72
N TRP A 233 -9.54 4.76 61.88
CA TRP A 233 -10.84 5.24 62.33
C TRP A 233 -11.56 4.24 63.22
N ARG A 234 -11.52 2.94 62.90
CA ARG A 234 -12.11 1.91 63.76
C ARG A 234 -11.41 1.86 65.11
N THR A 235 -10.07 1.79 65.15
CA THR A 235 -9.34 1.72 66.41
C THR A 235 -9.54 2.97 67.27
N SER A 236 -9.55 4.18 66.70
CA SER A 236 -9.83 5.41 67.48
C SER A 236 -11.23 5.43 68.08
N THR A 237 -12.23 4.96 67.33
CA THR A 237 -13.62 4.87 67.80
C THR A 237 -13.77 3.84 68.93
N TYR A 238 -13.06 2.70 68.84
CA TYR A 238 -13.03 1.69 69.92
C TYR A 238 -12.43 2.24 71.23
N TRP A 239 -11.36 3.05 71.17
CA TRP A 239 -10.76 3.66 72.36
C TRP A 239 -11.63 4.75 72.99
N GLN A 240 -12.39 5.50 72.20
CA GLN A 240 -13.36 6.48 72.73
C GLN A 240 -14.53 5.81 73.45
N LEU A 241 -14.95 4.63 73.00
CA LEU A 241 -16.04 3.87 73.62
C LEU A 241 -15.59 3.09 74.87
N SER A 242 -14.32 2.68 74.97
CA SER A 242 -13.79 1.94 76.13
C SER A 242 -13.24 2.82 77.26
N GLY A 243 -12.87 4.08 76.99
CA GLY A 243 -12.37 5.02 78.00
C GLY A 243 -13.43 5.79 78.79
N ASN A 244 -14.72 5.55 78.53
CA ASN A 244 -15.86 6.26 79.12
C ASN A 244 -16.73 5.38 80.06
N GLY A 245 -16.19 4.24 80.51
CA GLY A 245 -16.77 3.37 81.54
C GLY A 245 -15.86 3.27 82.75
#